data_AF-A0A0C9TQL8-F1
#
_entry.id   AF-A0A0C9TQL8-F1
#
_cell.length_a   1.000
_cell.length_b   1.000
_cell.length_c   1.000
_cell.angle_alpha   90.00
_cell.angle_beta   90.00
_cell.angle_gamma   90.00
#
_symmetry.space_group_name_H-M   'P 1'
#
loop_
_entity.id
_entity.type
_entity.pdbx_description
1 polymer ?
#
loop_
_entity_poly.entity_id
_entity_poly.type
_entity_poly.pdbx_seq_one_letter_code
_entity_poly.pdbx_strand_id
1 'polypeptide(L)' 'DLTEFPSLYQIKSIISQFSGVEPVTHDMCYDSCVGFTGPFSKLDNCPECS' A
#
# COMPACT_ATOMS: atom_id res chain seq x y z
N ASP A 1 19.57 -3.35 -22.53
CA ASP A 1 19.60 -3.68 -21.10
C ASP A 1 18.49 -2.96 -20.35
N LEU A 2 17.46 -3.69 -19.92
CA LEU A 2 16.46 -3.24 -18.92
C LEU A 2 16.80 -3.83 -17.55
N THR A 3 18.09 -4.07 -17.28
CA THR A 3 18.56 -5.11 -16.35
C THR A 3 18.36 -4.80 -14.87
N GLU A 4 17.89 -3.62 -14.49
CA GLU A 4 17.36 -3.37 -13.15
C GLU A 4 16.12 -2.48 -13.21
N PHE A 5 14.94 -3.10 -13.19
CA PHE A 5 13.71 -2.37 -12.92
C PHE A 5 13.70 -2.02 -11.41
N PRO A 6 13.51 -0.74 -11.03
CA PRO A 6 13.50 -0.38 -9.62
C PRO A 6 12.37 -1.10 -8.88
N SER A 7 12.60 -1.45 -7.62
CA SER A 7 11.55 -1.98 -6.76
C SER A 7 10.36 -1.00 -6.67
N LEU A 8 9.18 -1.52 -6.35
CA LEU A 8 7.99 -0.68 -6.14
C LEU A 8 8.25 0.44 -5.11
N TYR A 9 9.03 0.17 -4.07
CA TYR A 9 9.43 1.16 -3.08
C TYR A 9 10.27 2.28 -3.70
N GLN A 10 11.28 1.94 -4.51
CA GLN A 10 12.12 2.92 -5.20
C GLN A 10 11.30 3.78 -6.17
N ILE A 11 10.39 3.17 -6.93
CA ILE A 11 9.50 3.91 -7.85
C ILE A 11 8.61 4.90 -7.08
N LYS A 12 7.98 4.48 -5.98
CA LYS A 12 7.15 5.37 -5.15
C LYS A 12 7.96 6.53 -4.57
N SER A 13 9.18 6.27 -4.10
CA SER A 13 10.07 7.31 -3.58
C SER A 13 10.45 8.33 -4.65
N ILE A 14 10.80 7.86 -5.85
CA ILE A 14 11.10 8.72 -7.01
C ILE A 14 9.87 9.59 -7.34
N ILE A 15 8.68 8.98 -7.48
CA ILE A 15 7.45 9.73 -7.81
C ILE A 15 7.16 10.78 -6.74
N SER A 16 7.30 10.47 -5.45
CA SER A 16 7.11 11.46 -4.39
C SER A 16 8.08 12.64 -4.52
N GLN A 17 9.38 12.38 -4.69
CA GLN A 17 10.39 13.43 -4.82
C GLN A 17 10.12 14.37 -6.00
N PHE A 18 9.64 13.83 -7.13
CA PHE A 18 9.37 14.63 -8.32
C PHE A 18 8.02 15.35 -8.29
N SER A 19 6.99 14.76 -7.69
CA SER A 19 5.62 15.30 -7.71
C SER A 19 5.24 16.07 -6.46
N GLY A 20 5.95 15.86 -5.34
CA GLY A 20 5.55 16.31 -4.00
C GLY A 20 4.34 15.56 -3.44
N VAL A 21 3.88 14.49 -4.11
CA VAL A 21 2.73 13.68 -3.68
C VAL A 21 3.22 12.41 -3.02
N GLU A 22 2.91 12.25 -1.74
CA GLU A 22 3.21 11.05 -0.96
C GLU A 22 2.08 10.01 -1.06
N PRO A 23 2.38 8.71 -1.12
CA PRO A 23 1.37 7.67 -1.11
C PRO A 23 0.75 7.52 0.29
N VAL A 24 -0.57 7.33 0.34
CA VAL A 24 -1.28 6.94 1.57
C VAL A 24 -1.29 5.42 1.67
N THR A 25 -0.81 4.88 2.79
CA THR A 25 -0.81 3.45 3.09
C THR A 25 -1.86 3.13 4.14
N HIS A 26 -2.57 2.01 3.95
CA HIS A 26 -3.55 1.49 4.89
C HIS A 26 -3.23 0.03 5.19
N ASP A 27 -3.52 -0.40 6.42
CA ASP A 27 -3.47 -1.80 6.77
C ASP A 27 -4.52 -2.57 5.96
N MET A 28 -4.16 -3.78 5.55
CA MET A 28 -4.97 -4.57 4.63
C MET A 28 -4.79 -6.05 4.95
N CYS A 29 -5.87 -6.82 4.80
CA CYS A 29 -5.79 -8.27 4.90
C CYS A 29 -4.93 -8.85 3.78
N TYR A 30 -4.01 -9.76 4.12
CA TYR A 30 -3.14 -10.43 3.15
C TYR A 30 -3.90 -11.34 2.18
N ASP A 31 -4.92 -12.07 2.66
CA ASP A 31 -5.64 -13.07 1.87
C ASP A 31 -6.74 -12.46 0.98
N SER A 32 -7.50 -11.49 1.50
CA SER A 32 -8.65 -10.90 0.80
C SER A 32 -8.38 -9.51 0.20
N CYS A 33 -7.23 -8.90 0.48
CA CYS A 33 -6.91 -7.52 0.09
C CYS A 33 -7.93 -6.46 0.57
N VAL A 34 -8.70 -6.74 1.63
CA VAL A 34 -9.62 -5.77 2.24
C VAL A 34 -8.83 -4.75 3.06
N GLY A 35 -8.90 -3.47 2.67
CA GLY A 35 -8.24 -2.36 3.35
C GLY A 35 -9.03 -1.87 4.57
N PHE A 36 -8.36 -1.77 5.71
CA PHE A 36 -8.92 -1.29 6.97
C PHE A 36 -8.85 0.24 7.01
N THR A 37 -9.93 0.89 6.64
CA THR A 37 -9.99 2.35 6.47
C THR A 37 -11.21 2.96 7.16
N GLY A 38 -11.15 4.27 7.41
CA GLY A 38 -12.27 5.04 7.95
C GLY A 38 -12.77 4.49 9.30
N PRO A 39 -14.10 4.28 9.48
CA PRO A 39 -14.67 3.71 10.71
C PRO A 39 -14.11 2.33 11.10
N PHE A 40 -13.55 1.62 10.14
CA PHE A 40 -13.02 0.26 10.30
C PHE A 40 -11.49 0.23 10.41
N SER A 41 -10.81 1.38 10.54
CA SER A 41 -9.34 1.46 10.60
C SER A 41 -8.73 0.82 11.85
N LYS A 42 -9.55 0.35 12.79
CA LYS A 42 -9.14 -0.31 14.04
C LYS A 42 -9.53 -1.79 14.08
N LEU A 43 -9.89 -2.37 12.94
CA LEU A 43 -10.16 -3.80 12.87
C LEU A 43 -8.84 -4.57 12.87
N ASP A 44 -8.66 -5.45 13.85
CA ASP A 44 -7.50 -6.34 13.92
C ASP A 44 -7.71 -7.65 13.13
N ASN A 45 -8.96 -7.98 12.81
CA ASN A 45 -9.34 -9.21 12.10
C ASN A 45 -10.07 -8.86 10.80
N CYS A 46 -9.74 -9.58 9.73
CA CYS A 46 -10.41 -9.42 8.45
C CYS A 46 -11.85 -9.96 8.52
N PRO A 47 -12.86 -9.16 8.16
CA PRO A 47 -14.26 -9.61 8.19
C PRO A 47 -14.57 -10.70 7.15
N GLU A 48 -13.83 -10.74 6.04
CA GLU A 48 -14.07 -11.67 4.93
C GLU A 48 -13.38 -13.03 5.09
N CYS A 49 -12.35 -13.13 5.95
CA CYS A 49 -11.59 -14.38 6.15
C CYS A 49 -12.20 -15.30 7.21
N SER A 50 -13.46 -15.04 7.60
CA SER A 50 -14.19 -15.78 8.63
C SER A 50 -14.55 -17.19 8.19
#